data_AF-A0A7W4I807-F1
#
_entry.id   AF-A0A7W4I807-F1
#
_cell.length_a   1.000
_cell.length_b   1.000
_cell.length_c   1.000
_cell.angle_alpha   90.00
_cell.angle_beta   90.00
_cell.angle_gamma   90.00
#
_symmetry.space_group_name_H-M   'P 1'
#
loop_
_entity.id
_entity.type
_entity.pdbx_description
1 polymer ?
#
loop_
_entity_poly.entity_id
_entity_poly.type
_entity_poly.pdbx_seq_one_letter_code
_entity_poly.pdbx_strand_id
1 'polypeptide(L)'
;MSEGRQPARIDWGGLASTPKVRPAIDPSTSHAALEDAKAAGFSGRSEQAKVDGRSLRRTGRTAQLNIKLRPETKTAFLQAAASFPDTEQFVAHLLRLLHATGPGPT
;
A
#
# COMPACT_ATOMS: atom_id res chain seq x y z
N MET A 1 54.05 0.51 5.96
CA MET A 1 52.86 -0.31 5.66
C MET A 1 51.84 -0.01 6.74
N SER A 2 50.68 0.51 6.35
CA SER A 2 49.72 1.16 7.24
C SER A 2 48.74 0.14 7.82
N GLU A 3 48.80 -0.09 9.13
CA GLU A 3 47.87 -0.97 9.86
C GLU A 3 46.47 -0.36 9.88
N GLY A 4 45.48 -1.08 9.34
CA GLY A 4 44.10 -0.64 9.25
C GLY A 4 43.42 -0.64 10.62
N ARG A 5 42.91 0.52 11.03
CA ARG A 5 42.09 0.70 12.25
C ARG A 5 40.85 -0.18 12.19
N GLN A 6 40.67 -1.08 13.16
CA GLN A 6 39.43 -1.86 13.27
C GLN A 6 38.27 -1.01 13.84
N PRO A 7 37.04 -1.15 13.32
CA PRO A 7 35.89 -0.38 13.79
C PRO A 7 35.38 -0.90 15.15
N ALA A 8 35.11 0.02 16.07
CA ALA A 8 34.52 -0.29 17.36
C ALA A 8 33.08 -0.78 17.20
N ARG A 9 32.77 -1.93 17.79
CA ARG A 9 31.40 -2.47 17.90
C ARG A 9 30.76 -1.95 19.19
N ILE A 10 29.63 -1.27 19.06
CA ILE A 10 28.82 -0.84 20.20
C ILE A 10 27.93 -2.02 20.62
N ASP A 11 28.08 -2.47 21.85
CA ASP A 11 27.26 -3.52 22.45
C ASP A 11 26.02 -2.91 23.11
N TRP A 12 24.83 -3.26 22.61
CA TRP A 12 23.54 -2.74 23.08
C TRP A 12 22.89 -3.65 24.14
N GLY A 13 23.62 -4.63 24.69
CA GLY A 13 23.10 -5.65 25.62
C GLY A 13 22.54 -5.17 26.96
N GLY A 14 22.47 -3.86 27.23
CA GLY A 14 22.09 -3.30 28.54
C GLY A 14 20.69 -2.70 28.66
N LEU A 15 19.92 -2.51 27.57
CA LEU A 15 18.59 -1.93 27.66
C LEU A 15 17.55 -3.04 27.92
N ALA A 16 17.30 -3.29 29.20
CA ALA A 16 16.38 -4.28 29.77
C ALA A 16 15.19 -4.63 28.85
N SER A 17 15.21 -5.85 28.31
CA SER A 17 14.08 -6.47 27.63
C SER A 17 13.01 -6.81 28.67
N THR A 18 12.10 -5.88 28.94
CA THR A 18 10.83 -6.28 29.55
C THR A 18 10.10 -7.12 28.51
N PRO A 19 9.76 -8.40 28.78
CA PRO A 19 8.95 -9.17 27.86
C PRO A 19 7.59 -8.46 27.81
N LYS A 20 7.28 -7.85 26.66
CA LYS A 20 5.94 -7.32 26.38
C LYS A 20 5.01 -8.51 26.27
N VAL A 21 4.52 -9.01 27.40
CA VAL A 21 3.48 -10.03 27.48
C VAL A 21 2.24 -9.41 26.88
N ARG A 22 1.98 -9.71 25.61
CA ARG A 22 0.69 -9.37 25.01
C ARG A 22 -0.36 -10.20 25.76
N PRO A 23 -1.41 -9.59 26.31
CA PRO A 23 -2.49 -10.37 26.91
C PRO A 23 -3.01 -11.36 25.87
N ALA A 24 -3.08 -12.63 26.24
CA ALA A 24 -3.63 -13.67 25.38
C ALA A 24 -5.13 -13.36 25.24
N ILE A 25 -5.52 -12.80 24.10
CA ILE A 25 -6.92 -12.59 23.78
C ILE A 25 -7.50 -13.98 23.50
N ASP A 26 -8.55 -14.34 24.22
CA ASP A 26 -9.25 -15.59 24.03
C ASP A 26 -9.79 -15.65 22.57
N PRO A 27 -9.55 -16.74 21.82
CA PRO A 27 -10.06 -16.91 20.47
C PRO A 27 -11.58 -16.70 20.35
N SER A 28 -12.34 -17.02 21.40
CA SER A 28 -13.79 -16.88 21.45
C SER A 28 -14.24 -15.41 21.44
N THR A 29 -13.56 -14.53 22.17
CA THR A 29 -13.84 -13.09 22.17
C THR A 29 -13.41 -12.42 20.88
N SER A 30 -12.36 -12.94 20.23
CA SER A 30 -11.92 -12.47 18.92
C SER A 30 -12.95 -12.76 17.82
N HIS A 31 -13.62 -13.92 17.89
CA HIS A 31 -14.65 -14.30 16.93
C HIS A 31 -15.92 -13.46 17.06
N ALA A 32 -16.39 -13.19 18.28
CA ALA A 32 -17.56 -12.34 18.51
C ALA A 32 -17.34 -10.91 17.99
N ALA A 33 -16.17 -10.33 18.26
CA ALA A 33 -15.81 -9.00 17.75
C ALA A 33 -15.70 -8.94 16.22
N LEU A 34 -15.29 -10.04 15.57
CA LEU A 34 -15.25 -10.15 14.11
C LEU A 34 -16.65 -10.22 13.49
N GLU A 35 -17.58 -10.94 14.10
CA GLU A 35 -18.97 -11.01 13.63
C GLU A 35 -19.71 -9.68 13.82
N ASP A 36 -19.51 -9.00 14.95
CA ASP A 36 -20.06 -7.66 15.19
C ASP A 36 -19.53 -6.63 14.18
N ALA A 37 -18.23 -6.68 13.88
CA ALA A 37 -17.61 -5.83 12.87
C ALA A 37 -18.20 -6.08 11.47
N LYS A 38 -18.41 -7.35 11.09
CA LYS A 38 -19.06 -7.72 9.82
C LYS A 38 -20.51 -7.22 9.76
N ALA A 39 -21.27 -7.38 10.84
CA ALA A 39 -22.66 -6.90 10.92
C ALA A 39 -22.75 -5.37 10.82
N ALA A 40 -21.77 -4.65 11.35
CA ALA A 40 -21.62 -3.19 11.23
C ALA A 40 -21.06 -2.73 9.86
N GLY A 41 -20.84 -3.65 8.92
CA GLY A 41 -20.33 -3.34 7.58
C GLY A 41 -18.81 -3.11 7.49
N PHE A 42 -18.07 -3.34 8.57
CA PHE A 42 -16.61 -3.37 8.53
C PHE A 42 -16.17 -4.70 7.92
N SER A 43 -15.96 -4.70 6.59
CA SER A 43 -15.14 -5.74 5.98
C SER A 43 -13.68 -5.48 6.37
N GLY A 44 -13.06 -6.44 7.06
CA GLY A 44 -11.61 -6.46 7.20
C GLY A 44 -10.98 -6.36 5.81
N ARG A 45 -9.76 -5.80 5.70
CA ARG A 45 -8.98 -5.85 4.45
C ARG A 45 -9.08 -7.28 3.96
N SER A 46 -9.75 -7.45 2.83
CA SER A 46 -9.98 -8.75 2.24
C SER A 46 -8.66 -9.53 2.24
N GLU A 47 -8.76 -10.86 2.32
CA GLU A 47 -7.65 -11.80 2.09
C GLU A 47 -7.05 -11.68 0.67
N GLN A 48 -7.19 -10.53 0.01
CA GLN A 48 -6.73 -10.26 -1.33
C GLN A 48 -5.36 -9.64 -1.27
N ALA A 49 -4.41 -10.52 -1.54
CA ALA A 49 -3.10 -10.26 -2.09
C ALA A 49 -2.23 -9.31 -1.24
N LYS A 50 -1.35 -9.94 -0.46
CA LYS A 50 -0.06 -9.32 -0.13
C LYS A 50 0.59 -8.98 -1.48
N VAL A 51 0.55 -7.71 -1.88
CA VAL A 51 1.22 -7.23 -3.09
C VAL A 51 2.71 -7.38 -2.82
N ASP A 52 3.28 -8.51 -3.22
CA ASP A 52 4.71 -8.73 -3.20
C ASP A 52 5.34 -7.81 -4.25
N GLY A 53 6.31 -7.00 -3.85
CA GLY A 53 7.07 -6.15 -4.78
C GLY A 53 7.76 -6.96 -5.89
N ARG A 54 7.92 -8.28 -5.72
CA ARG A 54 8.37 -9.19 -6.79
C ARG A 54 7.31 -9.42 -7.86
N SER A 55 6.01 -9.40 -7.53
CA SER A 55 4.92 -9.64 -8.50
C SER A 55 4.73 -8.45 -9.44
N LEU A 56 4.90 -7.22 -8.95
CA LEU A 56 4.84 -5.99 -9.75
C LEU A 56 5.93 -5.97 -10.84
N ARG A 57 7.13 -6.47 -10.52
CA ARG A 57 8.25 -6.58 -11.47
C ARG A 57 7.97 -7.57 -12.61
N ARG A 58 7.15 -8.59 -12.37
CA ARG A 58 6.82 -9.63 -13.38
C ARG A 58 6.00 -9.06 -14.55
N THR A 59 5.18 -8.04 -14.29
CA THR A 59 4.32 -7.41 -15.31
C THR A 59 4.94 -6.16 -15.93
N GLY A 60 6.24 -5.90 -15.71
CA GLY A 60 6.92 -4.71 -16.22
C GLY A 60 6.53 -3.40 -15.52
N ARG A 61 5.74 -3.46 -14.43
CA ARG A 61 5.36 -2.27 -13.65
C ARG A 61 6.49 -1.90 -12.70
N THR A 62 7.23 -0.85 -13.05
CA THR A 62 8.41 -0.38 -12.31
C THR A 62 8.11 0.73 -11.31
N ALA A 63 6.93 1.34 -11.38
CA ALA A 63 6.49 2.43 -10.52
C ALA A 63 5.06 2.21 -10.02
N GLN A 64 4.76 2.75 -8.84
CA GLN A 64 3.43 2.75 -8.23
C GLN A 64 3.08 4.17 -7.77
N LEU A 65 1.85 4.60 -8.09
CA LEU A 65 1.28 5.87 -7.63
C LEU A 65 0.13 5.59 -6.67
N ASN A 66 0.21 6.11 -5.44
CA ASN A 66 -0.87 6.02 -4.46
C ASN A 66 -1.55 7.39 -4.32
N ILE A 67 -2.82 7.50 -4.73
CA ILE A 67 -3.59 8.75 -4.68
C ILE A 67 -4.67 8.64 -3.61
N LYS A 68 -4.79 9.67 -2.76
CA LYS A 68 -5.89 9.82 -1.81
C LYS A 68 -6.97 10.69 -2.46
N LEU A 69 -8.17 10.14 -2.58
CA LEU A 69 -9.32 10.81 -3.17
C LEU A 69 -10.49 10.76 -2.19
N ARG A 70 -11.42 11.70 -2.33
CA ARG A 70 -12.72 11.60 -1.66
C ARG A 70 -13.54 10.45 -2.28
N PRO A 71 -14.46 9.83 -1.52
CA PRO A 71 -15.27 8.71 -2.04
C PRO A 71 -16.03 9.05 -3.33
N GLU A 72 -16.63 10.24 -3.40
CA GLU A 72 -17.38 10.71 -4.56
C GLU A 72 -16.50 10.81 -5.82
N THR A 73 -15.27 11.32 -5.67
CA THR A 73 -14.31 11.43 -6.78
C THR A 73 -13.83 10.06 -7.24
N LYS A 74 -13.62 9.12 -6.30
CA LYS A 74 -13.23 7.75 -6.65
C LYS A 74 -14.33 7.06 -7.45
N THR A 75 -15.59 7.20 -7.04
CA THR A 75 -16.73 6.60 -7.76
C THR A 75 -16.85 7.17 -9.16
N ALA A 76 -16.80 8.49 -9.31
CA ALA A 76 -16.85 9.15 -10.62
C ALA A 76 -15.68 8.70 -11.52
N PHE A 77 -14.47 8.61 -10.97
CA PHE A 77 -13.30 8.11 -11.69
C PHE A 77 -13.52 6.67 -12.20
N LEU A 78 -14.00 5.76 -11.35
CA LEU A 78 -14.21 4.36 -11.74
C LEU A 78 -15.34 4.20 -12.76
N GLN A 79 -16.40 5.01 -12.66
CA GLN A 79 -17.47 5.04 -13.65
C GLN A 79 -16.96 5.51 -15.01
N ALA A 80 -16.16 6.58 -15.05
CA ALA A 80 -15.55 7.06 -16.29
C ALA A 80 -14.53 6.05 -16.88
N ALA A 81 -13.79 5.35 -16.01
CA ALA A 81 -12.82 4.34 -16.42
C ALA A 81 -13.48 3.05 -16.95
N ALA A 82 -14.78 2.81 -16.70
CA ALA A 82 -15.46 1.56 -17.07
C ALA A 82 -15.48 1.31 -18.59
N SER A 83 -15.35 2.36 -19.40
CA SER A 83 -15.25 2.25 -20.87
C SER A 83 -13.85 1.88 -21.36
N PHE A 84 -12.85 1.79 -20.47
CA PHE A 84 -11.48 1.43 -20.79
C PHE A 84 -11.18 -0.01 -20.37
N PRO A 85 -10.22 -0.68 -21.04
CA PRO A 85 -9.83 -2.05 -20.66
C PRO A 85 -9.37 -2.17 -19.20
N ASP A 86 -8.69 -1.14 -18.69
CA ASP A 86 -8.29 -1.01 -17.30
C ASP A 86 -8.11 0.47 -16.90
N THR A 87 -7.90 0.69 -15.59
CA THR A 87 -7.68 2.04 -15.05
C THR A 87 -6.35 2.66 -15.48
N GLU A 88 -5.37 1.86 -15.88
CA GLU A 88 -4.05 2.34 -16.34
C GLU A 88 -4.19 3.01 -17.72
N GLN A 89 -4.96 2.40 -18.63
CA GLN A 89 -5.31 2.98 -19.93
C GLN A 89 -6.12 4.26 -19.81
N PHE A 90 -7.04 4.32 -18.84
CA PHE A 90 -7.79 5.54 -18.58
C PHE A 90 -6.88 6.67 -18.08
N VAL A 91 -5.96 6.38 -17.15
CA VAL A 91 -4.95 7.37 -16.70
C VAL A 91 -4.07 7.83 -17.86
N ALA A 92 -3.63 6.92 -18.73
CA ALA A 92 -2.85 7.29 -19.91
C ALA A 92 -3.63 8.21 -20.87
N HIS A 93 -4.94 7.98 -21.04
CA HIS A 93 -5.81 8.86 -21.82
C HIS A 93 -5.91 10.27 -21.20
N LEU A 94 -6.11 10.37 -19.89
CA LEU A 94 -6.15 11.66 -19.18
C LEU A 94 -4.84 12.46 -19.32
N LEU A 95 -3.69 11.79 -19.22
CA LEU A 95 -2.38 12.43 -19.40
C LEU A 95 -2.17 12.92 -20.84
N ARG A 96 -2.64 12.17 -21.84
CA ARG A 96 -2.61 12.64 -23.24
C ARG A 96 -3.47 13.86 -23.46
N LEU A 97 -4.67 13.92 -22.87
CA LEU A 97 -5.54 15.09 -22.97
C LEU A 97 -4.87 16.34 -22.38
N LEU A 98 -4.20 16.20 -21.23
CA LEU A 98 -3.45 17.28 -20.60
C LEU A 98 -2.32 17.79 -21.51
N HIS A 99 -1.57 16.89 -22.14
CA HIS A 99 -0.48 17.27 -23.04
C HIS A 99 -0.97 17.82 -24.40
N ALA A 100 -2.13 17.36 -24.88
CA ALA A 100 -2.76 17.87 -26.10
C ALA A 100 -3.37 19.27 -25.91
N THR A 101 -3.62 19.68 -24.67
CA THR A 101 -4.16 21.00 -24.31
C THR A 101 -3.09 21.98 -23.82
N GLY A 102 -1.81 21.56 -23.76
CA GLY A 102 -0.71 22.48 -23.51
C GLY A 102 -0.39 23.34 -24.75
N PRO A 103 0.01 24.62 -24.58
CA PRO A 103 0.57 25.37 -25.70
C PRO A 103 1.79 24.61 -26.22
N GLY A 104 1.81 24.32 -27.52
CA GLY A 104 2.93 23.63 -28.17
C GLY A 104 4.27 24.33 -27.89
N PRO A 105 5.40 23.63 -28.01
CA PRO A 105 6.71 24.21 -27.72
C PRO A 105 6.94 25.42 -28.64
N THR A 106 7.09 26.60 -28.02
CA THR A 106 7.60 27.83 -28.65
C THR A 106 9.09 27.72 -28.89
#